data_AF-A0A9D6MZA2-F1
#
_entry.id   AF-A0A9D6MZA2-F1
#
_cell.length_a   1.000
_cell.length_b   1.000
_cell.length_c   1.000
_cell.angle_alpha   90.00
_cell.angle_beta   90.00
_cell.angle_gamma   90.00
#
_symmetry.space_group_name_H-M   'P 1'
#
loop_
_entity.id
_entity.type
_entity.pdbx_description
1 polymer ?
#
loop_
_entity_poly.entity_id
_entity_poly.type
_entity_poly.pdbx_seq_one_letter_code
_entity_poly.pdbx_strand_id
1 'polypeptide(L)'
;MTLLRQKLIDEIQLRGFSVHTQRAYVRIVAALAAHYKRSPDRIEDPDIKSYLLHLLRERKLAPKSLIVHVSGLRFFYRHVLKRSTTTIDEALPRAKAPIHRPVVSSSAGHTGYGTRNI
;
A
#
# COMPACT_ATOMS: atom_id res chain seq x y z
N MET A 1 13.37 4.67 -15.64
CA MET A 1 12.04 4.13 -15.25
C MET A 1 12.15 2.61 -15.30
N THR A 2 11.87 1.89 -14.20
CA THR A 2 11.99 0.43 -14.16
C THR A 2 10.67 -0.22 -14.60
N LEU A 3 10.75 -1.30 -15.39
CA LEU A 3 9.60 -2.04 -15.95
C LEU A 3 8.59 -2.46 -14.86
N LEU A 4 9.10 -2.87 -13.70
CA LEU A 4 8.30 -3.29 -12.53
C LEU A 4 7.50 -2.16 -11.91
N ARG A 5 8.03 -0.92 -11.93
CA ARG A 5 7.31 0.26 -11.42
C ARG A 5 6.11 0.59 -12.31
N GLN A 6 6.25 0.49 -13.63
CA GLN A 6 5.14 0.71 -14.55
C GLN A 6 4.05 -0.35 -14.40
N LYS A 7 4.42 -1.64 -14.31
CA LYS A 7 3.45 -2.72 -14.05
C LYS A 7 2.65 -2.51 -12.76
N LEU A 8 3.30 -2.07 -11.68
CA LEU A 8 2.61 -1.73 -10.44
C LEU A 8 1.63 -0.57 -10.64
N ILE A 9 2.02 0.47 -11.37
CA ILE A 9 1.17 1.63 -11.63
C ILE A 9 -0.06 1.21 -12.46
N ASP A 10 0.14 0.40 -13.49
CA ASP A 10 -0.90 -0.11 -14.36
C ASP A 10 -1.94 -0.94 -13.58
N GLU A 11 -1.48 -1.90 -12.76
CA GLU A 11 -2.34 -2.71 -11.89
C GLU A 11 -3.13 -1.87 -10.86
N ILE A 12 -2.51 -0.82 -10.31
CA ILE A 12 -3.15 0.10 -9.37
C ILE A 12 -4.23 0.94 -10.08
N GLN A 13 -3.95 1.40 -11.30
CA GLN A 13 -4.91 2.15 -12.11
C GLN A 13 -6.07 1.26 -12.58
N LEU A 14 -5.80 0.04 -13.02
CA LEU A 14 -6.80 -0.96 -13.41
C LEU A 14 -7.83 -1.23 -12.31
N ARG A 15 -7.44 -1.13 -11.05
CA ARG A 15 -8.32 -1.31 -9.89
C ARG A 15 -8.98 -0.02 -9.38
N GLY A 16 -8.70 1.13 -9.99
CA GLY A 16 -9.29 2.42 -9.60
C GLY A 16 -8.76 3.00 -8.28
N PHE A 17 -7.54 2.64 -7.86
CA PHE A 17 -6.93 3.25 -6.68
C PHE A 17 -6.49 4.70 -6.96
N SER A 18 -6.52 5.53 -5.91
CA SER A 18 -6.09 6.93 -6.00
C SER A 18 -4.57 7.07 -6.22
N VAL A 19 -4.16 8.16 -6.86
CA VAL A 19 -2.74 8.53 -7.12
C VAL A 19 -1.92 8.60 -5.83
N HIS A 20 -2.57 8.93 -4.70
CA HIS A 20 -1.92 8.93 -3.39
C HIS A 20 -1.45 7.52 -3.00
N THR A 21 -2.33 6.52 -3.14
CA THR A 21 -2.03 5.11 -2.88
C THR A 21 -0.96 4.58 -3.82
N GLN A 22 -1.02 4.97 -5.10
CA GLN A 22 0.01 4.65 -6.09
C GLN A 22 1.39 5.12 -5.65
N ARG A 23 1.52 6.39 -5.24
CA ARG A 23 2.79 6.94 -4.76
C ARG A 23 3.28 6.25 -3.49
N ALA A 24 2.37 5.94 -2.56
CA ALA A 24 2.71 5.21 -1.34
C ALA A 24 3.31 3.83 -1.67
N TYR A 25 2.63 3.05 -2.51
CA TYR A 25 3.06 1.69 -2.86
C TYR A 25 4.38 1.69 -3.63
N VAL A 26 4.54 2.61 -4.59
CA VAL A 26 5.81 2.78 -5.32
C VAL A 26 6.96 3.11 -4.37
N ARG A 27 6.74 4.00 -3.39
CA ARG A 27 7.75 4.34 -2.38
C ARG A 27 8.12 3.14 -1.51
N ILE A 28 7.13 2.34 -1.10
CA ILE A 28 7.35 1.15 -0.28
C ILE A 28 8.21 0.12 -1.04
N VAL A 29 7.86 -0.19 -2.28
CA VAL A 29 8.61 -1.14 -3.12
C VAL A 29 10.01 -0.60 -3.43
N ALA A 30 10.14 0.70 -3.70
CA ALA A 30 11.44 1.34 -3.92
C ALA A 30 12.33 1.29 -2.67
N ALA A 31 11.76 1.50 -1.48
CA ALA A 31 12.50 1.43 -0.21
C ALA A 31 13.01 0.01 0.06
N LEU A 32 12.19 -1.01 -0.19
CA LEU A 32 12.59 -2.42 -0.10
C LEU A 32 13.74 -2.73 -1.07
N ALA A 33 13.59 -2.35 -2.34
CA ALA A 33 14.63 -2.56 -3.36
C ALA A 33 15.93 -1.82 -3.02
N ALA A 34 15.84 -0.62 -2.45
CA ALA A 34 16.99 0.15 -1.99
C ALA A 34 17.69 -0.50 -0.79
N HIS A 35 16.93 -1.11 0.13
CA HIS A 35 17.48 -1.80 1.30
C HIS A 35 18.31 -3.03 0.89
N TYR A 36 17.77 -3.88 0.03
CA TYR A 36 18.48 -5.08 -0.45
C TYR A 36 19.42 -4.83 -1.62
N LYS A 37 19.39 -3.64 -2.23
CA LYS A 37 20.07 -3.29 -3.49
C LYS A 37 19.84 -4.34 -4.59
N ARG A 38 18.67 -4.96 -4.59
CA ARG A 38 18.27 -6.03 -5.51
C ARG A 38 16.93 -5.68 -6.14
N SER A 39 16.70 -6.21 -7.34
CA SER A 39 15.40 -6.10 -8.00
C SER A 39 14.32 -6.70 -7.09
N PRO A 40 13.16 -6.04 -6.93
CA PRO A 40 12.08 -6.54 -6.07
C PRO A 40 11.45 -7.83 -6.59
N ASP A 41 11.79 -8.26 -7.80
CA ASP A 41 11.50 -9.58 -8.36
C ASP A 41 12.38 -10.71 -7.75
N ARG A 42 13.59 -10.38 -7.31
CA ARG A 42 14.54 -11.32 -6.70
C ARG A 42 14.47 -11.38 -5.18
N ILE A 43 13.60 -10.58 -4.55
CA ILE A 43 13.45 -10.56 -3.10
C ILE A 43 12.42 -11.63 -2.75
N GLU A 44 12.80 -12.54 -1.87
CA GLU A 44 11.93 -13.65 -1.47
C GLU A 44 11.14 -13.31 -0.22
N ASP A 45 10.08 -14.07 0.00
CA ASP A 45 9.23 -14.06 1.18
C ASP A 45 9.95 -13.93 2.55
N PRO A 46 11.03 -14.70 2.85
CA PRO A 46 11.76 -14.56 4.12
C PRO A 46 12.50 -13.23 4.25
N ASP A 47 13.03 -12.68 3.16
CA ASP A 47 13.67 -11.36 3.16
C ASP A 47 12.63 -10.27 3.49
N ILE A 48 11.43 -10.35 2.90
CA ILE A 48 10.36 -9.39 3.18
C ILE A 48 10.02 -9.37 4.68
N LYS A 49 9.88 -10.54 5.30
CA LYS A 49 9.63 -10.67 6.74
C LYS A 49 10.76 -10.04 7.56
N SER A 50 12.01 -10.30 7.19
CA SER A 50 13.19 -9.75 7.86
C SER A 50 13.24 -8.23 7.76
N TYR A 51 12.89 -7.67 6.60
CA TYR A 51 12.78 -6.24 6.38
C TYR A 51 11.67 -5.58 7.21
N LEU A 52 10.49 -6.20 7.30
CA LEU A 52 9.40 -5.70 8.13
C LEU A 52 9.79 -5.70 9.62
N LEU A 53 10.49 -6.74 10.08
CA LEU A 53 11.05 -6.79 11.43
C LEU A 53 12.10 -5.70 11.66
N HIS A 54 12.96 -5.44 10.68
CA HIS A 54 13.92 -4.33 10.71
C HIS A 54 13.20 -2.98 10.81
N LEU A 55 12.14 -2.75 10.03
CA LEU A 55 11.32 -1.54 10.10
C LEU A 55 10.64 -1.36 11.46
N LEU A 56 10.20 -2.46 12.08
CA LEU A 56 9.58 -2.42 13.40
C LEU A 56 10.60 -2.16 14.52
N ARG A 57 11.74 -2.86 14.52
CA ARG A 57 12.76 -2.78 15.58
C ARG A 57 13.66 -1.55 15.43
N GLU A 58 14.22 -1.35 14.25
CA GLU A 58 15.25 -0.34 14.02
C GLU A 58 14.63 1.03 13.72
N ARG A 59 13.62 1.06 12.84
CA ARG A 59 12.95 2.31 12.44
C ARG A 59 11.79 2.71 13.36
N LYS A 60 11.41 1.86 14.33
CA LYS A 60 10.30 2.07 15.28
C LYS A 60 9.05 2.63 14.61
N LEU A 61 8.73 2.11 13.43
CA LEU A 61 7.57 2.57 12.66
C LEU A 61 6.28 2.28 13.43
N ALA A 62 5.37 3.25 13.40
CA ALA A 62 4.05 3.06 13.96
C ALA A 62 3.35 1.85 13.30
N PRO A 63 2.59 1.05 14.06
CA PRO A 63 1.94 -0.16 13.53
C PRO A 63 1.02 0.16 12.34
N LYS A 64 0.38 1.34 12.34
CA LYS A 64 -0.45 1.82 11.24
C LYS A 64 0.35 2.03 9.94
N SER A 65 1.59 2.52 10.06
CA SER A 65 2.49 2.67 8.91
C SER A 65 2.95 1.30 8.42
N LEU A 66 3.29 0.38 9.33
CA LEU A 66 3.70 -0.99 8.99
C LEU A 66 2.61 -1.74 8.19
N ILE A 67 1.33 -1.56 8.55
CA ILE A 67 0.20 -2.16 7.81
C ILE A 67 0.14 -1.65 6.36
N VAL A 68 0.40 -0.36 6.13
CA VAL A 68 0.44 0.21 4.77
C VAL A 68 1.62 -0.37 3.97
N HIS A 69 2.79 -0.50 4.60
CA HIS A 69 3.95 -1.16 4.01
C HIS A 69 3.64 -2.61 3.59
N VAL A 70 3.05 -3.39 4.50
CA VAL A 70 2.67 -4.79 4.24
C VAL A 70 1.63 -4.88 3.13
N SER A 71 0.62 -4.01 3.14
CA SER A 71 -0.43 -3.97 2.10
C SER A 71 0.14 -3.65 0.72
N GLY A 72 1.08 -2.71 0.64
CA GLY A 72 1.76 -2.36 -0.61
C GLY A 72 2.62 -3.50 -1.14
N LEU A 73 3.37 -4.17 -0.26
CA LEU A 73 4.18 -5.33 -0.64
C LEU A 73 3.31 -6.51 -1.07
N ARG A 74 2.28 -6.86 -0.27
CA ARG A 74 1.33 -7.93 -0.61
C ARG A 74 0.67 -7.68 -1.95
N PHE A 75 0.27 -6.44 -2.23
CA PHE A 75 -0.31 -6.07 -3.51
C PHE A 75 0.68 -6.30 -4.65
N PHE A 76 1.91 -5.82 -4.51
CA PHE A 76 2.95 -5.98 -5.54
C PHE A 76 3.23 -7.46 -5.85
N TYR A 77 3.50 -8.30 -4.85
CA TYR A 77 3.84 -9.71 -5.10
C TYR A 77 2.64 -10.52 -5.62
N ARG A 78 1.43 -10.22 -5.15
CA ARG A 78 0.22 -10.93 -5.59
C ARG A 78 -0.25 -10.53 -6.98
N HIS A 79 -0.18 -9.24 -7.33
CA HIS A 79 -0.71 -8.73 -8.59
C HIS A 79 0.35 -8.60 -9.69
N VAL A 80 1.55 -8.12 -9.36
CA VAL A 80 2.63 -7.91 -10.34
C VAL A 80 3.39 -9.21 -10.61
N LEU A 81 3.75 -9.95 -9.56
CA LEU A 81 4.54 -11.19 -9.67
C LEU A 81 3.68 -12.46 -9.69
N LYS A 82 2.38 -12.35 -9.40
CA LYS A 82 1.43 -13.49 -9.32
C LYS A 82 1.93 -14.65 -8.44
N ARG A 83 2.73 -14.34 -7.40
CA ARG A 83 3.30 -15.33 -6.47
C ARG A 83 2.45 -15.44 -5.20
N SER A 84 2.48 -16.58 -4.54
CA SER A 84 1.78 -16.84 -3.27
C SER A 84 2.37 -16.00 -2.15
N THR A 85 1.59 -15.10 -1.55
CA THR A 85 2.05 -14.17 -0.49
C THR A 85 1.84 -14.71 0.92
N THR A 86 1.91 -16.03 1.11
CA THR A 86 1.58 -16.69 2.39
C THR A 86 2.48 -16.20 3.52
N THR A 87 3.77 -16.03 3.27
CA THR A 87 4.73 -15.56 4.27
C THR A 87 4.54 -14.09 4.65
N ILE A 88 4.03 -13.26 3.73
CA ILE A 88 3.67 -11.87 4.03
C ILE A 88 2.46 -11.83 4.97
N ASP A 89 1.52 -12.76 4.80
CA ASP A 89 0.37 -12.93 5.70
C ASP A 89 0.83 -13.40 7.10
N GLU A 90 1.75 -14.36 7.15
CA GLU A 90 2.35 -14.85 8.41
C GLU A 90 3.26 -13.82 9.11
N ALA A 91 3.90 -12.92 8.36
CA ALA A 91 4.77 -11.89 8.91
C ALA A 91 4.02 -10.86 9.77
N LEU A 92 2.68 -10.81 9.67
CA LEU A 92 1.85 -10.06 10.59
C LEU A 92 1.06 -11.03 11.49
N PRO A 93 1.15 -10.94 12.84
CA PRO A 93 0.05 -11.43 13.64
C PRO A 93 -1.16 -10.60 13.18
N ARG A 94 -2.18 -11.28 12.65
CA ARG A 94 -3.43 -10.70 12.15
C ARG A 94 -3.99 -9.73 13.20
N ALA A 95 -3.57 -8.47 13.17
CA ALA A 95 -4.24 -7.41 13.88
C ALA A 95 -5.57 -7.29 13.15
N LYS A 96 -6.58 -7.97 13.71
CA LYS A 96 -7.97 -7.92 13.25
C LYS A 96 -8.24 -6.47 12.91
N ALA A 97 -8.32 -6.15 11.62
CA ALA A 97 -8.69 -4.81 11.22
C ALA A 97 -10.05 -4.56 11.89
N PRO A 98 -10.21 -3.53 12.74
CA PRO A 98 -11.55 -3.08 13.05
C PRO A 98 -12.15 -2.71 11.70
N ILE A 99 -13.24 -3.40 11.41
CA ILE A 99 -14.06 -3.28 10.21
C ILE A 99 -14.33 -1.79 10.05
N HIS A 100 -13.80 -1.17 8.99
CA HIS A 100 -14.12 0.21 8.68
C HIS A 100 -15.59 0.23 8.25
N ARG A 101 -16.50 0.55 9.17
CA ARG A 101 -17.84 0.97 8.77
C ARG A 101 -17.66 2.19 7.86
N PRO A 102 -18.33 2.25 6.70
CA PRO A 102 -18.32 3.47 5.91
C PRO A 102 -18.89 4.58 6.78
N VAL A 103 -18.09 5.61 7.07
CA VAL A 103 -18.62 6.86 7.57
C VAL A 103 -19.42 7.44 6.41
N VAL A 104 -20.74 7.27 6.50
CA VAL A 104 -21.67 8.01 5.65
C VAL A 104 -21.46 9.48 6.01
N SER A 105 -20.95 10.26 5.05
CA SER A 105 -20.99 11.72 5.16
C SER A 105 -22.43 12.16 4.97
N SER A 106 -23.19 12.13 6.06
CA SER A 106 -24.43 12.88 6.18
C SER A 106 -24.08 14.28 6.69
N SER A 107 -23.74 15.19 5.79
CA SER A 107 -23.84 16.64 6.03
C SER A 107 -24.66 17.19 4.88
N ALA A 108 -25.98 17.32 5.07
CA ALA A 108 -26.61 18.49 5.65
C ALA A 108 -26.52 19.68 4.70
N GLY A 109 -27.68 20.07 4.17
CA GLY A 109 -27.81 21.02 3.07
C GLY A 109 -27.30 22.42 3.36
N HIS A 110 -26.93 23.10 2.29
CA HIS A 110 -27.02 24.54 2.21
C HIS A 110 -27.30 24.94 0.76
N THR A 111 -28.57 25.22 0.51
CA THR A 111 -29.16 26.18 -0.44
C THR A 111 -28.30 26.62 -1.63
N GLY A 112 -28.62 26.07 -2.80
CA GLY A 112 -28.44 26.77 -4.07
C GLY A 112 -29.58 27.78 -4.31
N TYR A 113 -29.38 28.63 -5.32
CA TYR A 113 -30.13 29.83 -5.74
C TYR A 113 -29.60 31.11 -5.11
N GLY A 114 -28.85 31.95 -5.82
CA GLY A 114 -29.00 32.29 -7.23
C GLY A 114 -29.34 33.76 -7.28
N THR A 115 -28.30 34.58 -7.24
CA THR A 115 -28.31 36.03 -7.41
C THR A 115 -29.13 36.42 -8.63
N ARG A 116 -30.21 37.16 -8.39
CA ARG A 116 -31.01 37.84 -9.41
C ARG A 116 -30.60 39.30 -9.37
N ASN A 117 -29.75 39.69 -10.32
CA ASN A 117 -29.39 41.09 -10.56
C ASN A 117 -29.23 41.27 -12.08
N ILE A 118 -30.34 41.58 -12.74
CA ILE A 118 -30.61 42.72 -13.65
C ILE A 118 -32.05 42.60 -14.16
#